data_AF-A0A673YQY5-F1
#
_entry.id   AF-A0A673YQY5-F1
#
_cell.length_a   1.000
_cell.length_b   1.000
_cell.length_c   1.000
_cell.angle_alpha   90.00
_cell.angle_beta   90.00
_cell.angle_gamma   90.00
#
_symmetry.space_group_name_H-M   'P 1'
#
loop_
_entity.id
_entity.type
_entity.pdbx_description
1 polymer ?
#
loop_
_entity_poly.entity_id
_entity_poly.type
_entity_poly.pdbx_seq_one_letter_code
_entity_poly.pdbx_strand_id
1 'polypeptide(L)'
;MNNCLVLSLCLVVSCRAGKLLVIPADGSHWTGMKPLVEELGRRGNQVVVVIPEVSGSLGPSEHTITLTYPVPYTRTQLQTIQRANLDTIMASDTSNDISRMWSYYQTLTVLRNYTRNNCDSLLSNQDMMQTLREQAFDAILTDPFEPLGVIVGALLSLPAIYIQNGLPCGTDLEASQCPSPPSYTPGRFTHFTDHMTLRQRSVNFLWALLRPLACRYLYSDVNVIASEILGRETTIPELMKKASLWLERNDFTFEFPRPLMPNLVMIGGMNFEEPNELSSARLQCFCIHVDCIHCKCCIGRHNWK
;
A
#
# COMPACT_ATOMS: atom_id res chain seq x y z
N MET A 1 -53.73 16.61 18.77
CA MET A 1 -52.52 15.77 18.91
C MET A 1 -52.26 15.07 17.58
N ASN A 2 -51.51 15.67 16.65
CA ASN A 2 -51.04 14.97 15.43
C ASN A 2 -49.95 15.71 14.63
N ASN A 3 -49.23 16.68 15.22
CA ASN A 3 -48.18 17.42 14.49
C ASN A 3 -46.76 17.27 15.07
N CYS A 4 -46.54 16.42 16.08
CA CYS A 4 -45.19 16.23 16.64
C CYS A 4 -44.44 15.01 16.11
N LEU A 5 -45.11 14.08 15.41
CA LEU A 5 -44.48 12.81 14.97
C LEU A 5 -43.76 12.90 13.61
N VAL A 6 -44.00 13.94 12.82
CA VAL A 6 -43.38 14.08 11.48
C VAL A 6 -42.04 14.83 11.53
N LEU A 7 -41.73 15.54 12.61
CA LEU A 7 -40.43 16.23 12.76
C LEU A 7 -39.27 15.32 13.17
N SER A 8 -39.53 14.05 13.51
CA SER A 8 -38.48 13.11 13.93
C SER A 8 -37.79 12.38 12.77
N LEU A 9 -38.22 12.57 11.51
CA LEU A 9 -37.68 11.86 10.33
C LEU A 9 -36.78 12.70 9.42
N CYS A 10 -36.35 13.88 9.88
CA CYS A 10 -35.38 14.72 9.18
C CYS A 10 -34.13 14.99 10.02
N LEU A 11 -33.63 13.97 10.73
CA LEU A 11 -32.18 13.84 10.89
C LEU A 11 -31.64 13.43 9.53
N VAL A 12 -31.60 14.40 8.60
CA VAL A 12 -30.65 14.37 7.51
C VAL A 12 -29.33 14.25 8.25
N VAL A 13 -28.77 13.03 8.29
CA VAL A 13 -27.36 12.88 8.63
C VAL A 13 -26.69 13.75 7.59
N SER A 14 -26.33 14.97 7.97
CA SER A 14 -25.35 15.75 7.23
C SER A 14 -24.13 14.85 7.24
N CYS A 15 -23.99 14.01 6.21
CA CYS A 15 -22.76 13.33 5.91
C CYS A 15 -21.80 14.46 5.60
N ARG A 16 -21.11 14.92 6.65
CA ARG A 16 -20.08 15.92 6.53
C ARG A 16 -18.99 15.25 5.70
N ALA A 17 -18.84 15.71 4.47
CA ALA A 17 -17.73 15.33 3.62
C ALA A 17 -16.43 15.53 4.39
N GLY A 18 -15.60 14.50 4.47
CA GLY A 18 -14.30 14.59 5.12
C GLY A 18 -13.29 15.29 4.20
N LYS A 19 -12.29 15.93 4.81
CA LYS A 19 -11.14 16.49 4.13
C LYS A 19 -9.94 15.57 4.30
N LEU A 20 -9.53 14.91 3.22
CA LEU A 20 -8.49 13.89 3.23
C LEU A 20 -7.21 14.39 2.57
N LEU A 21 -6.10 14.22 3.28
CA LEU A 21 -4.76 14.34 2.71
C LEU A 21 -4.38 13.01 2.07
N VAL A 22 -3.89 13.03 0.84
CA VAL A 22 -3.39 11.86 0.13
C VAL A 22 -1.92 12.06 -0.24
N ILE A 23 -1.06 11.17 0.25
CA ILE A 23 0.36 11.09 -0.14
C ILE A 23 0.58 9.67 -0.69
N PRO A 24 0.57 9.48 -2.01
CA PRO A 24 0.70 8.15 -2.62
C PRO A 24 2.16 7.73 -2.77
N ALA A 25 2.38 6.42 -2.90
CA ALA A 25 3.63 5.86 -3.44
C ALA A 25 3.54 5.75 -4.96
N ASP A 26 4.66 5.94 -5.67
CA ASP A 26 4.69 5.94 -7.13
C ASP A 26 4.51 4.54 -7.74
N GLY A 27 4.30 4.48 -9.06
CA GLY A 27 4.18 3.27 -9.86
C GLY A 27 2.86 2.52 -9.70
N SER A 28 2.97 1.20 -9.55
CA SER A 28 1.82 0.30 -9.39
C SER A 28 1.04 0.55 -8.09
N HIS A 29 1.68 1.19 -7.10
CA HIS A 29 1.03 1.58 -5.86
C HIS A 29 -0.03 2.63 -6.12
N TRP A 30 0.34 3.73 -6.79
CA TRP A 30 -0.60 4.75 -7.20
C TRP A 30 -1.68 4.22 -8.14
N THR A 31 -1.29 3.40 -9.13
CA THR A 31 -2.25 2.85 -10.10
C THR A 31 -3.40 2.11 -9.41
N GLY A 32 -3.12 1.32 -8.37
CA GLY A 32 -4.17 0.60 -7.64
C GLY A 32 -4.80 1.37 -6.47
N MET A 33 -4.30 2.55 -6.15
CA MET A 33 -4.88 3.44 -5.13
C MET A 33 -5.78 4.51 -5.75
N LYS A 34 -5.44 4.97 -6.95
CA LYS A 34 -6.08 6.08 -7.66
C LYS A 34 -7.62 5.93 -7.80
N PRO A 35 -8.18 4.76 -8.18
CA PRO A 35 -9.63 4.62 -8.31
C PRO A 35 -10.39 4.89 -7.00
N LEU A 36 -9.84 4.44 -5.86
CA LEU A 36 -10.42 4.71 -4.55
C LEU A 36 -10.37 6.21 -4.22
N VAL A 37 -9.24 6.85 -4.51
CA VAL A 37 -9.02 8.29 -4.28
C VAL A 37 -10.01 9.14 -5.10
N GLU A 38 -10.21 8.80 -6.37
CA GLU A 38 -11.19 9.46 -7.24
C GLU A 38 -12.64 9.23 -6.77
N GLU A 39 -12.97 8.01 -6.37
CA GLU A 39 -14.31 7.67 -5.85
C GLU A 39 -14.62 8.41 -4.54
N LEU A 40 -13.64 8.59 -3.65
CA LEU A 40 -13.80 9.39 -2.43
C LEU A 40 -14.14 10.85 -2.77
N GLY A 41 -13.45 11.43 -3.74
CA GLY A 41 -13.73 12.78 -4.26
C GLY A 41 -15.11 12.87 -4.90
N ARG A 42 -15.47 11.90 -5.74
CA ARG A 42 -16.78 11.81 -6.40
C ARG A 42 -17.94 11.73 -5.41
N ARG A 43 -17.74 11.07 -4.26
CA ARG A 43 -18.71 10.98 -3.16
C ARG A 43 -18.78 12.24 -2.27
N GLY A 44 -18.07 13.30 -2.63
CA GLY A 44 -18.16 14.62 -2.02
C GLY A 44 -17.06 14.94 -1.01
N ASN A 45 -16.13 14.01 -0.71
CA ASN A 45 -14.99 14.32 0.17
C ASN A 45 -14.04 15.32 -0.49
N GLN A 46 -13.47 16.23 0.29
CA GLN A 46 -12.41 17.10 -0.21
C GLN A 46 -11.09 16.34 -0.16
N VAL A 47 -10.66 15.80 -1.30
CA VAL A 47 -9.42 15.00 -1.39
C VAL A 47 -8.29 15.85 -1.97
N VAL A 48 -7.22 16.01 -1.21
CA VAL A 48 -6.01 16.75 -1.62
C VAL A 48 -4.86 15.77 -1.78
N VAL A 49 -4.43 15.56 -3.02
CA VAL A 49 -3.31 14.66 -3.38
C VAL A 49 -2.03 15.49 -3.50
N VAL A 50 -0.99 15.12 -2.76
CA VAL A 50 0.32 15.77 -2.79
C VAL A 50 1.31 14.86 -3.50
N ILE A 51 1.90 15.33 -4.60
CA ILE A 51 2.82 14.57 -5.44
C ILE A 51 4.06 15.41 -5.81
N PRO A 52 5.22 14.80 -6.11
CA PRO A 52 6.35 15.54 -6.67
C PRO A 52 6.04 16.05 -8.08
N GLU A 53 6.64 17.17 -8.48
CA GLU A 53 6.55 17.70 -9.85
C GLU A 53 7.07 16.73 -10.92
N VAL A 54 8.06 15.91 -10.54
CA VAL A 54 8.61 14.84 -11.38
C VAL A 54 8.40 13.49 -10.71
N SER A 55 7.64 12.63 -11.38
CA SER A 55 7.29 11.28 -10.96
C SER A 55 7.33 10.31 -12.15
N GLY A 56 7.25 9.01 -11.85
CA GLY A 56 7.06 7.96 -12.85
C GLY A 56 5.63 7.94 -13.38
N SER A 57 4.66 7.69 -12.48
CA SER A 57 3.24 7.48 -12.80
C SER A 57 2.28 8.37 -12.00
N LEU A 58 2.76 9.08 -10.97
CA LEU A 58 1.93 10.02 -10.22
C LEU A 58 1.45 11.14 -11.14
N GLY A 59 0.19 11.51 -11.01
CA GLY A 59 -0.41 12.58 -11.79
C GLY A 59 -1.78 12.97 -11.23
N PRO A 60 -2.41 14.00 -11.82
CA PRO A 60 -3.72 14.45 -11.40
C PRO A 60 -4.76 13.31 -11.39
N SER A 61 -5.71 13.42 -10.48
CA SER A 61 -6.85 12.50 -10.35
C SER A 61 -8.16 13.25 -10.43
N GLU A 62 -9.16 12.63 -11.03
CA GLU A 62 -10.49 13.21 -11.17
C GLU A 62 -11.13 13.45 -9.81
N HIS A 63 -11.95 14.50 -9.69
CA HIS A 63 -12.63 14.86 -8.44
C HIS A 63 -11.70 15.12 -7.23
N THR A 64 -10.42 15.41 -7.47
CA THR A 64 -9.45 15.75 -6.42
C THR A 64 -8.75 17.08 -6.67
N ILE A 65 -8.11 17.62 -5.63
CA ILE A 65 -7.19 18.74 -5.71
C ILE A 65 -5.78 18.17 -5.71
N THR A 66 -4.95 18.54 -6.69
CA THR A 66 -3.54 18.11 -6.74
C THR A 66 -2.63 19.26 -6.34
N LEU A 67 -1.73 19.03 -5.38
CA LEU A 67 -0.64 19.92 -5.00
C LEU A 67 0.69 19.28 -5.40
N THR A 68 1.58 20.09 -5.97
CA THR A 68 2.90 19.62 -6.41
C THR A 68 4.03 20.29 -5.62
N TYR A 69 5.11 19.54 -5.36
CA TYR A 69 6.33 20.09 -4.76
C TYR A 69 7.57 19.81 -5.63
N PRO A 70 8.55 20.72 -5.66
CA PRO A 70 9.76 20.57 -6.45
C PRO A 70 10.65 19.45 -5.94
N VAL A 71 11.39 18.83 -6.86
CA VAL A 71 12.34 17.75 -6.59
C VAL A 71 13.69 18.01 -7.28
N PRO A 72 14.82 17.57 -6.70
CA PRO A 72 16.15 17.91 -7.19
C PRO A 72 16.62 17.07 -8.39
N TYR A 73 15.70 16.37 -9.07
CA TYR A 73 16.01 15.45 -10.17
C TYR A 73 15.11 15.66 -11.38
N THR A 74 15.67 15.41 -12.55
CA THR A 74 14.94 15.44 -13.83
C THR A 74 14.24 14.11 -14.12
N ARG A 75 13.27 14.13 -15.04
CA ARG A 75 12.57 12.92 -15.48
C ARG A 75 13.52 11.86 -16.04
N THR A 76 14.54 12.28 -16.79
CA THR A 76 15.56 11.38 -17.36
C THR A 76 16.40 10.72 -16.27
N GLN A 77 16.82 11.48 -15.25
CA GLN A 77 17.55 10.91 -14.11
C GLN A 77 16.68 9.88 -13.35
N LEU A 78 15.42 10.22 -13.07
CA LEU A 78 14.48 9.32 -12.40
C LEU A 78 14.31 8.01 -13.19
N GLN A 79 14.04 8.10 -14.50
CA GLN A 79 13.87 6.94 -15.37
C GLN A 79 15.14 6.09 -15.46
N THR A 80 16.32 6.72 -15.43
CA THR A 80 17.61 6.01 -15.46
C THR A 80 17.81 5.20 -14.18
N ILE A 81 17.54 5.80 -13.02
CA ILE A 81 17.60 5.13 -11.71
C ILE A 81 16.57 3.98 -11.65
N GLN A 82 15.33 4.24 -12.08
CA GLN A 82 14.28 3.21 -12.09
C GLN A 82 14.64 2.02 -12.99
N ARG A 83 15.16 2.27 -14.20
CA ARG A 83 15.61 1.21 -15.11
C ARG A 83 16.77 0.40 -14.50
N ALA A 84 17.79 1.07 -13.96
CA ALA A 84 18.92 0.38 -13.34
C ALA A 84 18.48 -0.49 -12.13
N ASN A 85 17.54 0.01 -11.33
CA ASN A 85 16.95 -0.74 -10.22
C ASN A 85 16.16 -1.96 -10.72
N LEU A 86 15.33 -1.79 -11.76
CA LEU A 86 14.58 -2.89 -12.37
C LEU A 86 15.51 -3.94 -12.98
N ASP A 87 16.53 -3.54 -13.73
CA ASP A 87 17.51 -4.44 -14.32
C ASP A 87 18.25 -5.25 -13.24
N THR A 88 18.60 -4.61 -12.12
CA THR A 88 19.22 -5.28 -10.97
C THR A 88 18.30 -6.35 -10.38
N ILE A 89 17.02 -6.05 -10.20
CA ILE A 89 16.03 -6.99 -9.64
C ILE A 89 15.75 -8.13 -10.62
N MET A 90 15.60 -7.82 -11.91
CA MET A 90 15.30 -8.80 -12.95
C MET A 90 16.49 -9.73 -13.26
N ALA A 91 17.71 -9.27 -13.03
CA ALA A 91 18.92 -10.09 -13.18
C ALA A 91 19.18 -11.02 -11.97
N SER A 92 18.45 -10.87 -10.86
CA SER A 92 18.63 -11.73 -9.69
C SER A 92 18.25 -13.18 -9.97
N ASP A 93 19.10 -14.11 -9.52
CA ASP A 93 18.76 -15.53 -9.51
C ASP A 93 17.59 -15.80 -8.55
N THR A 94 16.53 -16.40 -9.07
CA THR A 94 15.35 -16.81 -8.30
C THR A 94 15.06 -18.31 -8.42
N SER A 95 16.01 -19.09 -8.93
CA SER A 95 15.87 -20.52 -9.23
C SER A 95 15.56 -21.41 -8.02
N ASN A 96 15.96 -20.99 -6.83
CA ASN A 96 15.74 -21.72 -5.58
C ASN A 96 15.51 -20.75 -4.41
N ASP A 97 15.11 -21.28 -3.26
CA ASP A 97 14.74 -20.45 -2.10
C ASP A 97 15.90 -19.64 -1.54
N ILE A 98 17.13 -20.16 -1.54
CA ILE A 98 18.30 -19.43 -1.04
C ILE A 98 18.58 -18.24 -1.97
N SER A 99 18.54 -18.46 -3.28
CA SER A 99 18.71 -17.39 -4.27
C SER A 99 17.60 -16.33 -4.17
N ARG A 100 16.34 -16.73 -3.94
CA ARG A 100 15.23 -15.77 -3.72
C ARG A 100 15.39 -14.98 -2.43
N MET A 101 15.83 -15.61 -1.34
CA MET A 101 16.14 -14.91 -0.10
C MET A 101 17.26 -13.88 -0.31
N TRP A 102 18.30 -14.25 -1.07
CA TRP A 102 19.38 -13.33 -1.43
C TRP A 102 18.91 -12.17 -2.31
N SER A 103 18.15 -12.46 -3.38
CA SER A 103 17.51 -11.46 -4.25
C SER A 103 16.64 -10.49 -3.46
N TYR A 104 15.91 -11.00 -2.47
CA TYR A 104 15.11 -10.18 -1.58
C TYR A 104 15.98 -9.19 -0.78
N TYR A 105 17.13 -9.62 -0.23
CA TYR A 105 18.06 -8.69 0.43
C TYR A 105 18.65 -7.65 -0.53
N GLN A 106 18.97 -8.02 -1.78
CA GLN A 106 19.39 -7.06 -2.80
C GLN A 106 18.29 -6.01 -3.08
N THR A 107 17.04 -6.46 -3.15
CA THR A 107 15.87 -5.60 -3.32
C THR A 107 15.70 -4.64 -2.15
N LEU A 108 15.98 -5.07 -0.90
CA LEU A 108 15.93 -4.17 0.26
C LEU A 108 16.91 -3.01 0.13
N THR A 109 18.10 -3.23 -0.42
CA THR A 109 19.07 -2.14 -0.67
C THR A 109 18.53 -1.12 -1.67
N VAL A 110 17.89 -1.59 -2.73
CA VAL A 110 17.23 -0.74 -3.73
C VAL A 110 16.12 0.08 -3.06
N LEU A 111 15.26 -0.57 -2.28
CA LEU A 111 14.15 0.09 -1.57
C LEU A 111 14.63 1.08 -0.50
N ARG A 112 15.71 0.77 0.20
CA ARG A 112 16.34 1.65 1.20
C ARG A 112 16.81 2.96 0.56
N ASN A 113 17.48 2.87 -0.58
CA ASN A 113 17.94 4.05 -1.32
C ASN A 113 16.76 4.85 -1.89
N TYR A 114 15.75 4.15 -2.42
CA TYR A 114 14.54 4.76 -2.96
C TYR A 114 13.76 5.54 -1.90
N THR A 115 13.46 4.89 -0.76
CA THR A 115 12.72 5.51 0.35
C THR A 115 13.47 6.69 0.95
N ARG A 116 14.80 6.59 1.12
CA ARG A 116 15.64 7.70 1.59
C ARG A 116 15.55 8.92 0.67
N ASN A 117 15.68 8.71 -0.64
CA ASN A 117 15.72 9.82 -1.61
C ASN A 117 14.38 10.53 -1.75
N ASN A 118 13.27 9.82 -1.59
CA ASN A 118 11.93 10.41 -1.73
C ASN A 118 11.47 11.19 -0.50
N CYS A 119 12.05 10.94 0.69
CA CYS A 119 11.60 11.59 1.92
C CYS A 119 12.02 13.06 2.05
N ASP A 120 13.18 13.43 1.52
CA ASP A 120 13.80 14.73 1.80
C ASP A 120 13.05 15.91 1.15
N SER A 121 12.64 15.78 -0.11
CA SER A 121 12.13 16.91 -0.90
C SER A 121 10.81 17.51 -0.39
N LEU A 122 9.85 16.69 0.07
CA LEU A 122 8.60 17.22 0.64
C LEU A 122 8.83 17.75 2.06
N LEU A 123 9.56 17.00 2.89
CA LEU A 123 9.75 17.34 4.31
C LEU A 123 10.59 18.61 4.50
N SER A 124 11.54 18.88 3.59
CA SER A 124 12.34 20.10 3.60
C SER A 124 11.60 21.32 3.04
N ASN A 125 10.51 21.12 2.28
CA ASN A 125 9.73 22.21 1.69
C ASN A 125 8.81 22.88 2.73
N GLN A 126 9.32 23.92 3.39
CA GLN A 126 8.60 24.61 4.47
C GLN A 126 7.27 25.22 4.03
N ASP A 127 7.20 25.78 2.82
CA ASP A 127 5.97 26.40 2.29
C ASP A 127 4.88 25.36 2.06
N MET A 128 5.23 24.21 1.49
CA MET A 128 4.30 23.10 1.32
C MET A 128 3.87 22.55 2.68
N MET A 129 4.81 22.29 3.59
CA MET A 129 4.48 21.79 4.93
C MET A 129 3.60 22.76 5.72
N GLN A 130 3.80 24.08 5.57
CA GLN A 130 2.93 25.09 6.16
C GLN A 130 1.54 25.08 5.54
N THR A 131 1.45 25.00 4.20
CA THR A 131 0.18 24.85 3.48
C THR A 131 -0.61 23.64 3.98
N LEU A 132 0.06 22.49 4.18
CA LEU A 132 -0.59 21.28 4.67
C LEU A 132 -1.10 21.41 6.12
N ARG A 133 -0.39 22.15 6.98
CA ARG A 133 -0.84 22.44 8.36
C ARG A 133 -2.09 23.32 8.36
N GLU A 134 -2.11 24.36 7.54
CA GLU A 134 -3.22 25.33 7.48
C GLU A 134 -4.51 24.74 6.89
N GLN A 135 -4.38 23.71 6.05
CA GLN A 135 -5.53 23.05 5.42
C GLN A 135 -6.42 22.28 6.42
N ALA A 136 -5.96 21.95 7.63
CA ALA A 136 -6.75 21.26 8.67
C ALA A 136 -7.49 20.01 8.17
N PHE A 137 -6.73 18.98 7.78
CA PHE A 137 -7.27 17.70 7.31
C PHE A 137 -7.90 16.89 8.45
N ASP A 138 -8.90 16.06 8.12
CA ASP A 138 -9.54 15.14 9.08
C ASP A 138 -8.79 13.81 9.22
N ALA A 139 -8.15 13.35 8.14
CA ALA A 139 -7.34 12.13 8.10
C ALA A 139 -6.35 12.16 6.93
N ILE A 140 -5.36 11.27 6.99
CA ILE A 140 -4.45 11.00 5.88
C ILE A 140 -4.70 9.60 5.32
N LEU A 141 -4.82 9.49 4.00
CA LEU A 141 -4.87 8.23 3.25
C LEU A 141 -3.56 8.09 2.45
N THR A 142 -2.75 7.08 2.77
CA THR A 142 -1.41 6.92 2.16
C THR A 142 -1.07 5.46 1.94
N ASP A 143 -0.21 5.19 0.95
CA ASP A 143 0.41 3.88 0.80
C ASP A 143 1.72 3.83 1.61
N PRO A 144 1.78 3.06 2.71
CA PRO A 144 2.92 3.05 3.62
C PRO A 144 4.16 2.36 3.04
N PHE A 145 4.11 1.84 1.79
CA PHE A 145 5.30 1.38 1.08
C PHE A 145 6.38 2.47 0.99
N GLU A 146 5.96 3.71 0.74
CA GLU A 146 6.81 4.87 0.92
C GLU A 146 6.49 5.55 2.27
N PRO A 147 7.47 5.67 3.18
CA PRO A 147 7.22 6.14 4.55
C PRO A 147 6.91 7.64 4.65
N LEU A 148 7.00 8.40 3.55
CA LEU A 148 6.79 9.85 3.55
C LEU A 148 5.39 10.22 4.10
N GLY A 149 4.34 9.57 3.61
CA GLY A 149 2.98 9.83 4.11
C GLY A 149 2.80 9.42 5.57
N VAL A 150 3.48 8.37 6.03
CA VAL A 150 3.49 7.95 7.44
C VAL A 150 4.10 9.06 8.32
N ILE A 151 5.21 9.65 7.91
CA ILE A 151 5.89 10.72 8.64
C ILE A 151 5.04 11.99 8.66
N VAL A 152 4.50 12.41 7.51
CA VAL A 152 3.64 13.60 7.43
C VAL A 152 2.38 13.43 8.27
N GLY A 153 1.75 12.26 8.23
CA GLY A 153 0.60 11.94 9.09
C GLY A 153 0.92 12.11 10.58
N ALA A 154 2.08 11.61 11.02
CA ALA A 154 2.53 11.77 12.40
C ALA A 154 2.84 13.23 12.75
N LEU A 155 3.48 13.99 11.85
CA LEU A 155 3.83 15.40 12.07
C LEU A 155 2.58 16.29 12.19
N LEU A 156 1.56 16.02 11.37
CA LEU A 156 0.28 16.73 11.39
C LEU A 156 -0.69 16.18 12.44
N SER A 157 -0.31 15.13 13.18
CA SER A 157 -1.16 14.43 14.15
C SER A 157 -2.50 13.95 13.57
N LEU A 158 -2.46 13.48 12.32
CA LEU A 158 -3.65 13.00 11.60
C LEU A 158 -3.91 11.50 11.86
N PRO A 159 -5.18 11.08 12.01
CA PRO A 159 -5.57 9.68 11.89
C PRO A 159 -5.11 9.13 10.53
N ALA A 160 -4.36 8.04 10.55
CA ALA A 160 -3.79 7.45 9.35
C ALA A 160 -4.62 6.25 8.86
N ILE A 161 -5.01 6.30 7.59
CA ILE A 161 -5.61 5.21 6.83
C ILE A 161 -4.55 4.75 5.83
N TYR A 162 -4.17 3.48 5.92
CA TYR A 162 -3.15 2.91 5.05
C TYR A 162 -3.77 2.03 3.99
N ILE A 163 -3.44 2.28 2.73
CA ILE A 163 -3.79 1.40 1.61
C ILE A 163 -2.55 0.71 1.09
N GLN A 164 -2.51 -0.61 1.12
CA GLN A 164 -1.26 -1.34 0.86
C GLN A 164 -1.53 -2.67 0.15
N ASN A 165 -0.47 -3.32 -0.36
CA ASN A 165 -0.56 -4.59 -1.10
C ASN A 165 0.48 -5.61 -0.60
N GLY A 166 0.80 -5.53 0.68
CA GLY A 166 1.93 -6.17 1.32
C GLY A 166 3.17 -5.28 1.40
N LEU A 167 3.70 -5.06 2.61
CA LEU A 167 4.96 -4.33 2.82
C LEU A 167 6.18 -5.25 2.85
N PRO A 168 7.37 -4.74 2.46
CA PRO A 168 8.63 -5.45 2.68
C PRO A 168 8.77 -5.90 4.14
N CYS A 169 9.51 -6.99 4.32
CA CYS A 169 9.86 -7.61 5.60
C CYS A 169 8.70 -7.94 6.54
N GLY A 170 7.44 -7.85 6.05
CA GLY A 170 6.25 -8.06 6.85
C GLY A 170 6.00 -6.95 7.86
N THR A 171 6.47 -5.72 7.60
CA THR A 171 6.24 -4.56 8.48
C THR A 171 4.75 -4.29 8.68
N ASP A 172 3.94 -4.53 7.66
CA ASP A 172 2.48 -4.48 7.77
C ASP A 172 1.91 -5.47 8.77
N LEU A 173 2.43 -6.70 8.80
CA LEU A 173 1.99 -7.72 9.75
C LEU A 173 2.33 -7.31 11.19
N GLU A 174 3.53 -6.78 11.40
CA GLU A 174 3.97 -6.28 12.71
C GLU A 174 3.17 -5.04 13.14
N ALA A 175 2.98 -4.09 12.22
CA ALA A 175 2.33 -2.82 12.52
C ALA A 175 0.83 -2.95 12.73
N SER A 176 0.16 -3.77 11.91
CA SER A 176 -1.26 -4.10 12.06
C SER A 176 -1.52 -5.08 13.21
N GLN A 177 -0.48 -5.69 13.80
CA GLN A 177 -0.57 -6.76 14.80
C GLN A 177 -1.31 -8.02 14.30
N CYS A 178 -1.38 -8.23 12.98
CA CYS A 178 -1.96 -9.44 12.41
C CYS A 178 -0.99 -10.62 12.54
N PRO A 179 -1.37 -11.73 13.20
CA PRO A 179 -0.53 -12.92 13.30
C PRO A 179 -0.24 -13.54 11.93
N SER A 180 1.00 -14.00 11.73
CA SER A 180 1.39 -14.81 10.56
C SER A 180 2.29 -15.97 11.03
N PRO A 181 1.70 -17.08 11.52
CA PRO A 181 2.49 -18.17 12.09
C PRO A 181 3.31 -18.91 11.03
N PRO A 182 4.65 -18.99 11.16
CA PRO A 182 5.52 -19.58 10.14
C PRO A 182 5.38 -21.10 10.00
N SER A 183 4.59 -21.75 10.87
CA SER A 183 4.31 -23.19 10.77
C SER A 183 3.40 -23.54 9.59
N TYR A 184 2.56 -22.61 9.15
CA TYR A 184 1.60 -22.82 8.05
C TYR A 184 1.43 -21.63 7.11
N THR A 185 1.85 -20.41 7.49
CA THR A 185 1.96 -19.30 6.54
C THR A 185 3.37 -19.24 5.97
N PRO A 186 3.56 -19.49 4.67
CA PRO A 186 4.87 -19.36 4.06
C PRO A 186 5.30 -17.89 4.02
N GLY A 187 6.59 -17.65 4.25
CA GLY A 187 7.18 -16.34 4.14
C GLY A 187 7.13 -15.86 2.70
N ARG A 188 6.80 -14.59 2.51
CA ARG A 188 6.89 -13.95 1.19
C ARG A 188 8.30 -14.13 0.63
N PHE A 189 8.36 -14.24 -0.70
CA PHE A 189 9.58 -14.49 -1.47
C PHE A 189 10.21 -15.89 -1.31
N THR A 190 9.44 -16.89 -0.86
CA THR A 190 9.81 -18.31 -0.93
C THR A 190 8.96 -19.06 -1.96
N HIS A 191 9.36 -20.26 -2.38
CA HIS A 191 8.52 -21.17 -3.19
C HIS A 191 7.55 -22.01 -2.34
N PHE A 192 7.45 -21.73 -1.04
CA PHE A 192 6.64 -22.52 -0.14
C PHE A 192 5.15 -22.20 -0.29
N THR A 193 4.33 -23.21 -0.01
CA THR A 193 2.86 -23.10 0.08
C THR A 193 2.43 -23.24 1.54
N ASP A 194 1.12 -23.28 1.80
CA ASP A 194 0.56 -23.69 3.10
C ASP A 194 0.84 -25.16 3.44
N HIS A 195 1.13 -25.98 2.43
CA HIS A 195 1.56 -27.36 2.58
C HIS A 195 3.10 -27.51 2.60
N MET A 196 3.70 -27.16 3.74
CA MET A 196 5.15 -27.32 3.98
C MET A 196 5.51 -28.63 4.67
N THR A 197 6.60 -29.26 4.21
CA THR A 197 7.31 -30.32 4.94
C THR A 197 7.97 -29.78 6.23
N LEU A 198 8.38 -30.66 7.14
CA LEU A 198 9.09 -30.25 8.36
C LEU A 198 10.34 -29.40 8.04
N ARG A 199 11.12 -29.79 7.02
CA ARG A 199 12.30 -29.04 6.59
C ARG A 199 11.95 -27.64 6.08
N GLN A 200 10.92 -27.53 5.24
CA GLN A 200 10.46 -26.23 4.73
C GLN A 200 9.95 -25.35 5.87
N ARG A 201 9.21 -25.91 6.84
CA ARG A 201 8.78 -25.18 8.05
C ARG A 201 9.96 -24.68 8.87
N SER A 202 11.02 -25.47 9.03
CA SER A 202 12.24 -25.02 9.73
C SER A 202 12.92 -23.86 9.01
N VAL A 203 13.04 -23.93 7.69
CA VAL A 203 13.59 -22.82 6.87
C VAL A 203 12.69 -21.59 6.94
N ASN A 204 11.38 -21.78 6.85
CA ASN A 204 10.40 -20.69 6.92
C ASN A 204 10.41 -19.99 8.30
N PHE A 205 10.56 -20.77 9.36
CA PHE A 205 10.72 -20.24 10.72
C PHE A 205 12.00 -19.41 10.85
N LEU A 206 13.14 -19.91 10.35
CA LEU A 206 14.39 -19.17 10.34
C LEU A 206 14.25 -17.86 9.53
N TRP A 207 13.61 -17.93 8.37
CA TRP A 207 13.30 -16.75 7.57
C TRP A 207 12.49 -15.73 8.36
N ALA A 208 11.43 -16.18 9.03
CA ALA A 208 10.59 -15.33 9.85
C ALA A 208 11.35 -14.64 10.99
N LEU A 209 12.33 -15.31 11.60
CA LEU A 209 13.20 -14.75 12.64
C LEU A 209 14.16 -13.68 12.12
N LEU A 210 14.59 -13.76 10.85
CA LEU A 210 15.53 -12.81 10.25
C LEU A 210 14.85 -11.54 9.71
N ARG A 211 13.53 -11.57 9.49
CA ARG A 211 12.76 -10.42 8.95
C ARG A 211 12.92 -9.11 9.74
N PRO A 212 12.93 -9.08 11.08
CA PRO A 212 13.09 -7.82 11.82
C PRO A 212 14.43 -7.13 11.53
N LEU A 213 15.51 -7.90 11.30
CA LEU A 213 16.82 -7.35 10.92
C LEU A 213 16.75 -6.71 9.53
N ALA A 214 16.06 -7.35 8.58
CA ALA A 214 15.78 -6.79 7.27
C ALA A 214 14.98 -5.49 7.36
N CYS A 215 13.95 -5.41 8.22
CA CYS A 215 13.20 -4.17 8.43
C CYS A 215 14.07 -3.05 9.02
N ARG A 216 14.89 -3.36 10.03
CA ARG A 216 15.80 -2.39 10.63
C ARG A 216 16.80 -1.85 9.61
N TYR A 217 17.31 -2.71 8.72
CA TYR A 217 18.18 -2.29 7.63
C TYR A 217 17.45 -1.37 6.64
N LEU A 218 16.27 -1.77 6.16
CA LEU A 218 15.45 -1.01 5.20
C LEU A 218 15.14 0.40 5.69
N TYR A 219 14.67 0.54 6.93
CA TYR A 219 14.22 1.82 7.48
C TYR A 219 15.31 2.61 8.22
N SER A 220 16.55 2.12 8.28
CA SER A 220 17.63 2.75 9.07
C SER A 220 17.82 4.25 8.79
N ASP A 221 17.91 4.65 7.52
CA ASP A 221 18.09 6.07 7.17
C ASP A 221 16.83 6.89 7.43
N VAL A 222 15.66 6.34 7.09
CA VAL A 222 14.40 7.06 7.23
C VAL A 222 13.99 7.21 8.70
N ASN A 223 14.35 6.25 9.57
CA ASN A 223 14.14 6.37 11.02
C ASN A 223 14.90 7.58 11.60
N VAL A 224 16.10 7.86 11.10
CA VAL A 224 16.88 9.06 11.50
C VAL A 224 16.15 10.32 11.08
N ILE A 225 15.78 10.41 9.79
CA ILE A 225 15.03 11.56 9.24
C ILE A 225 13.72 11.79 10.01
N ALA A 226 12.95 10.72 10.25
CA ALA A 226 11.69 10.80 10.98
C ALA A 226 11.90 11.27 12.44
N SER A 227 12.95 10.79 13.10
CA SER A 227 13.25 11.17 14.48
C SER A 227 13.67 12.64 14.61
N GLU A 228 14.48 13.12 13.66
CA GLU A 228 14.89 14.53 13.58
C GLU A 228 13.69 15.45 13.35
N ILE A 229 12.83 15.12 12.38
CA ILE A 229 11.65 15.92 12.02
C ILE A 229 10.60 15.93 13.13
N LEU A 230 10.38 14.80 13.80
CA LEU A 230 9.38 14.69 14.87
C LEU A 230 9.94 15.14 16.24
N GLY A 231 11.23 15.43 16.35
CA GLY A 231 11.89 15.85 17.58
C GLY A 231 11.89 14.79 18.69
N ARG A 232 11.74 13.51 18.33
CA ARG A 232 11.75 12.37 19.27
C ARG A 232 12.27 11.13 18.56
N GLU A 233 12.94 10.25 19.31
CA GLU A 233 13.31 8.94 18.78
C GLU A 233 12.05 8.17 18.37
N THR A 234 12.02 7.70 17.13
CA THR A 234 10.91 6.95 16.56
C THR A 234 11.39 6.00 15.48
N THR A 235 10.59 4.98 15.20
CA THR A 235 10.79 4.12 14.03
C THR A 235 9.57 4.14 13.11
N ILE A 236 9.76 3.91 11.82
CA ILE A 236 8.67 3.82 10.85
C ILE A 236 7.63 2.74 11.25
N PRO A 237 8.02 1.51 11.64
CA PRO A 237 7.05 0.52 12.13
C PRO A 237 6.25 1.00 13.36
N GLU A 238 6.88 1.76 14.27
CA GLU A 238 6.18 2.33 15.43
C GLU A 238 5.14 3.38 15.02
N LEU A 239 5.46 4.24 14.03
CA LEU A 239 4.50 5.19 13.48
C LEU A 239 3.32 4.46 12.83
N MET A 240 3.61 3.41 12.05
CA MET A 240 2.57 2.62 11.38
C MET A 240 1.64 1.87 12.36
N LYS A 241 2.11 1.50 13.57
CA LYS A 241 1.27 0.88 14.61
C LYS A 241 0.09 1.75 15.05
N LYS A 242 0.14 3.06 14.79
CA LYS A 242 -0.92 4.03 15.12
C LYS A 242 -2.00 4.17 14.02
N ALA A 243 -1.98 3.30 13.01
CA ALA A 243 -2.99 3.27 11.97
C ALA A 243 -4.41 3.17 12.55
N SER A 244 -5.31 4.00 12.04
CA SER A 244 -6.75 3.93 12.35
C SER A 244 -7.45 2.84 11.54
N LEU A 245 -7.02 2.64 10.29
CA LEU A 245 -7.58 1.65 9.37
C LEU A 245 -6.51 1.17 8.39
N TRP A 246 -6.48 -0.14 8.14
CA TRP A 246 -5.69 -0.79 7.11
C TRP A 246 -6.63 -1.26 5.99
N LEU A 247 -6.30 -0.88 4.77
CA LEU A 247 -6.98 -1.24 3.54
C LEU A 247 -6.02 -2.10 2.71
N GLU A 248 -6.23 -3.41 2.75
CA GLU A 248 -5.41 -4.38 2.01
C GLU A 248 -5.96 -4.54 0.59
N ARG A 249 -5.17 -4.28 -0.44
CA ARG A 249 -5.57 -4.43 -1.85
C ARG A 249 -5.59 -5.89 -2.33
N ASN A 250 -5.46 -6.85 -1.43
CA ASN A 250 -5.58 -8.28 -1.69
C ASN A 250 -6.96 -8.82 -1.29
N ASP A 251 -7.33 -9.97 -1.84
CA ASP A 251 -8.54 -10.70 -1.50
C ASP A 251 -8.19 -12.00 -0.76
N PHE A 252 -9.04 -12.41 0.17
CA PHE A 252 -8.82 -13.60 0.99
C PHE A 252 -8.69 -14.90 0.15
N THR A 253 -9.20 -14.91 -1.08
CA THR A 253 -9.08 -16.05 -2.00
C THR A 253 -7.66 -16.26 -2.56
N PHE A 254 -6.81 -15.23 -2.53
CA PHE A 254 -5.42 -15.30 -3.02
C PHE A 254 -4.39 -15.28 -1.88
N GLU A 255 -4.85 -15.17 -0.64
CA GLU A 255 -4.00 -15.04 0.54
C GLU A 255 -4.00 -16.33 1.37
N PHE A 256 -2.88 -16.61 2.02
CA PHE A 256 -2.81 -17.74 2.96
C PHE A 256 -3.69 -17.48 4.19
N PRO A 257 -4.36 -18.51 4.73
CA PRO A 257 -5.29 -18.33 5.84
C PRO A 257 -4.55 -17.83 7.07
N ARG A 258 -4.89 -16.61 7.52
CA ARG A 258 -4.33 -16.01 8.74
C ARG A 258 -5.35 -15.09 9.42
N PRO A 259 -5.28 -14.93 10.75
CA PRO A 259 -6.15 -13.99 11.45
C PRO A 259 -5.88 -12.54 11.01
N LEU A 260 -6.94 -11.75 10.96
CA LEU A 260 -6.91 -10.32 10.66
C LEU A 260 -7.40 -9.53 11.88
N MET A 261 -6.83 -8.35 12.09
CA MET A 261 -7.29 -7.44 13.13
C MET A 261 -8.56 -6.69 12.69
N PRO A 262 -9.45 -6.26 13.61
CA PRO A 262 -10.72 -5.62 13.26
C PRO A 262 -10.60 -4.32 12.46
N ASN A 263 -9.45 -3.63 12.57
CA ASN A 263 -9.14 -2.43 11.82
C ASN A 263 -8.44 -2.71 10.48
N LEU A 264 -8.47 -3.95 9.98
CA LEU A 264 -7.95 -4.33 8.67
C LEU A 264 -9.08 -4.85 7.79
N VAL A 265 -9.24 -4.20 6.63
CA VAL A 265 -10.28 -4.51 5.64
C VAL A 265 -9.62 -4.86 4.32
N MET A 266 -9.99 -6.01 3.77
CA MET A 266 -9.58 -6.44 2.43
C MET A 266 -10.47 -5.79 1.37
N ILE A 267 -9.85 -5.10 0.42
CA ILE A 267 -10.47 -4.36 -0.68
C ILE A 267 -9.90 -4.80 -2.03
N GLY A 268 -9.64 -6.11 -2.19
CA GLY A 268 -9.24 -6.68 -3.46
C GLY A 268 -10.26 -6.45 -4.58
N GLY A 269 -9.80 -6.43 -5.83
CA GLY A 269 -10.67 -6.36 -7.01
C GLY A 269 -11.13 -4.96 -7.45
N MET A 270 -10.63 -3.89 -6.84
CA MET A 270 -11.00 -2.50 -7.20
C MET A 270 -10.58 -2.07 -8.62
N ASN A 271 -9.64 -2.77 -9.24
CA ASN A 271 -9.09 -2.39 -10.55
C ASN A 271 -9.92 -2.92 -11.73
N PHE A 272 -11.06 -3.59 -11.48
CA PHE A 272 -11.91 -4.13 -12.53
C PHE A 272 -13.13 -3.25 -12.73
N GLU A 273 -13.41 -2.91 -13.99
CA GLU A 273 -14.69 -2.34 -14.39
C GLU A 273 -15.82 -3.36 -14.19
N GLU A 274 -17.07 -2.89 -14.11
CA GLU A 274 -18.22 -3.78 -14.09
C GLU A 274 -18.13 -4.73 -15.30
N PRO A 275 -18.20 -6.06 -15.07
CA PRO A 275 -18.13 -7.00 -16.17
C PRO A 275 -19.32 -6.76 -17.10
N ASN A 276 -19.04 -6.59 -18.40
CA ASN A 276 -20.07 -6.55 -19.43
C ASN A 276 -21.01 -7.75 -19.27
N GLU A 277 -22.32 -7.56 -19.50
CA GLU A 277 -23.28 -8.66 -19.52
C GLU A 277 -22.74 -9.78 -20.40
N LEU A 278 -22.66 -10.99 -19.84
CA LEU A 278 -22.20 -12.16 -20.57
C LEU A 278 -23.13 -12.37 -21.77
N SER A 279 -22.59 -12.21 -22.98
CA SER A 279 -23.34 -12.60 -24.18
C SER A 279 -23.69 -14.09 -24.05
N SER A 280 -24.90 -14.47 -24.47
CA SER A 280 -25.50 -15.79 -24.31
C SER A 280 -24.79 -16.94 -25.07
N ALA A 281 -23.51 -16.76 -25.43
CA ALA A 281 -22.67 -17.79 -25.99
C ALA A 281 -22.15 -18.73 -24.89
N ARG A 282 -22.32 -20.03 -25.11
CA ARG A 282 -21.97 -21.13 -24.21
C ARG A 282 -20.61 -20.92 -23.53
N LEU A 283 -20.63 -20.78 -22.20
CA LEU A 283 -19.46 -20.81 -21.34
C LEU A 283 -18.71 -22.14 -21.54
N GLN A 284 -17.51 -22.07 -22.10
CA GLN A 284 -16.58 -23.19 -22.11
C GLN A 284 -15.72 -23.05 -20.85
N CYS A 285 -16.09 -23.77 -19.78
CA CYS A 285 -15.30 -23.84 -18.56
C CYS A 285 -13.98 -24.55 -18.88
N PHE A 286 -12.86 -23.81 -18.86
CA PHE A 286 -11.54 -24.42 -18.73
C PHE A 286 -11.31 -24.76 -17.27
N CYS A 287 -11.55 -26.03 -16.90
CA CYS A 287 -11.09 -26.59 -15.64
C CYS A 287 -9.56 -26.77 -15.72
N ILE A 288 -8.81 -25.86 -15.10
CA ILE A 288 -7.45 -26.20 -14.66
C ILE A 288 -7.63 -27.05 -13.40
N HIS A 289 -7.17 -28.30 -13.44
CA HIS A 289 -7.28 -29.28 -12.35
C HIS A 289 -6.72 -28.74 -11.03
N VAL A 290 -7.59 -28.20 -10.17
CA VAL A 290 -7.48 -28.22 -8.70
C VAL A 290 -8.91 -28.30 -8.18
N ASP A 291 -9.16 -29.22 -7.25
CA ASP A 291 -10.49 -29.63 -6.79
C ASP A 291 -11.44 -28.46 -6.42
N CYS A 292 -12.62 -28.50 -7.03
CA CYS A 292 -13.63 -27.46 -7.08
C CYS A 292 -14.44 -27.33 -5.79
N ILE A 293 -14.42 -26.15 -5.15
CA ILE A 293 -15.61 -25.56 -4.48
C ILE A 293 -15.59 -24.03 -4.68
N HIS A 294 -15.78 -23.58 -5.93
CA HIS A 294 -16.37 -22.29 -6.38
C HIS A 294 -15.78 -21.90 -7.75
N CYS A 295 -16.54 -22.13 -8.83
CA CYS A 295 -16.19 -21.61 -10.15
C CYS A 295 -16.62 -20.13 -10.27
N LYS A 296 -15.67 -19.23 -10.54
CA LYS A 296 -15.95 -17.97 -11.24
C LYS A 296 -15.42 -18.08 -12.67
N CYS A 297 -16.30 -17.92 -13.66
CA CYS A 297 -15.94 -17.88 -15.07
C CYS A 297 -15.33 -16.51 -15.43
N CYS A 298 -14.16 -16.50 -16.08
CA CYS A 298 -13.59 -15.31 -16.70
C CYS A 298 -13.47 -15.52 -18.23
N ILE A 299 -13.87 -14.54 -19.02
CA ILE A 299 -13.64 -14.52 -20.48
C ILE A 299 -12.25 -13.92 -20.72
N GLY A 300 -11.32 -14.73 -21.23
CA GLY A 300 -10.06 -14.23 -21.77
C GLY A 300 -10.28 -13.52 -23.10
N ARG A 301 -9.99 -12.22 -23.17
CA ARG A 301 -9.60 -11.58 -24.43
C ARG A 301 -8.09 -11.39 -24.42
N HIS A 302 -7.40 -12.35 -25.03
CA HIS A 302 -6.05 -12.13 -25.53
C HIS A 302 -6.09 -11.03 -26.59
N ASN A 303 -5.36 -9.94 -26.36
CA ASN A 303 -4.80 -9.11 -27.41
C ASN A 303 -3.36 -8.77 -27.01
N TRP A 304 -2.46 -9.72 -27.30
CA TRP A 304 -1.05 -9.41 -27.45
C TRP A 304 -0.87 -8.77 -28.83
N LYS A 305 -0.40 -7.52 -28.86
CA LYS A 305 0.44 -6.99 -29.92
C LYS A 305 1.70 -6.45 -29.29
#